data_AF-A0A661N6F1-F1
#
_entry.id   AF-A0A661N6F1-F1
#
_cell.length_a   1.000
_cell.length_b   1.000
_cell.length_c   1.000
_cell.angle_alpha   90.00
_cell.angle_beta   90.00
_cell.angle_gamma   90.00
#
_symmetry.space_group_name_H-M   'P 1'
#
loop_
_entity.id
_entity.type
_entity.pdbx_description
1 polymer ?
#
loop_
_entity_poly.entity_id
_entity_poly.type
_entity_poly.pdbx_seq_one_letter_code
_entity_poly.pdbx_strand_id
1 'polypeptide(L)'
;MLPDPLDVAFAALGNDQAAALLQGELDTYRYSPDLHVMRLLVDEHPEEYWAQNLYNLWMGSLRMLSPPKDASLQSGVFGTEAWGRRLLNTQLASWAELRHDTILYVKQSHTSGNACEFPDAYVDPYPAFFQGIETFAAYGREIVGALELPSQELAMYIERYFHTLEATAATLREMAEFELTGEPFSPAHMEFINQIVTFEWVCDVPIAQGWYGELFFDRGDSGTFDPTVADVHTQPTDENGNPVGRVLHVGTGSGRLLVVTAETCSGPRAYVGVASSYFETVTKDFKRLTDEEWSAALLEAGHPPDVDWLEDLVAR
;
A
#
# COMPACT_ATOMS: atom_id res chain seq x y z
N MET A 1 13.56 21.51 10.73
CA MET A 1 13.93 20.52 9.71
C MET A 1 12.76 19.56 9.58
N LEU A 2 12.39 19.16 8.37
CA LEU A 2 11.39 18.12 8.17
C LEU A 2 12.14 16.78 8.04
N PRO A 3 11.65 15.69 8.66
CA PRO A 3 12.12 14.35 8.33
C PRO A 3 11.61 13.95 6.94
N ASP A 4 12.31 13.04 6.28
CA ASP A 4 11.90 12.47 5.00
C ASP A 4 11.08 11.19 5.26
N PRO A 5 9.89 10.99 4.66
CA PRO A 5 9.12 9.74 4.81
C PRO A 5 9.90 8.47 4.45
N LEU A 6 10.93 8.57 3.60
CA LEU A 6 11.87 7.49 3.31
C LEU A 6 12.61 7.00 4.57
N ASP A 7 12.76 7.82 5.61
CA ASP A 7 13.29 7.40 6.91
C ASP A 7 12.44 6.28 7.52
N VAL A 8 11.11 6.38 7.40
CA VAL A 8 10.18 5.37 7.87
C VAL A 8 10.25 4.12 6.99
N ALA A 9 10.34 4.30 5.67
CA ALA A 9 10.50 3.17 4.77
C ALA A 9 11.76 2.35 5.06
N PHE A 10 12.88 3.03 5.33
CA PHE A 10 14.12 2.37 5.73
C PHE A 10 13.99 1.76 7.13
N ALA A 11 13.73 2.57 8.16
CA ALA A 11 13.80 2.14 9.55
C ALA A 11 12.65 1.21 9.94
N ALA A 12 11.41 1.60 9.64
CA ALA A 12 10.21 0.89 10.08
C ALA A 12 9.72 -0.17 9.09
N LEU A 13 9.85 0.06 7.76
CA LEU A 13 9.36 -0.88 6.74
C LEU A 13 10.47 -1.81 6.19
N GLY A 14 11.74 -1.45 6.37
CA GLY A 14 12.87 -2.30 5.99
C GLY A 14 13.19 -2.32 4.53
N ASN A 15 12.82 -1.26 3.83
CA ASN A 15 13.13 -1.14 2.43
C ASN A 15 14.49 -0.45 2.27
N ASP A 16 15.51 -1.25 1.93
CA ASP A 16 16.88 -0.75 1.72
C ASP A 16 17.00 0.21 0.52
N GLN A 17 16.03 0.22 -0.41
CA GLN A 17 16.01 1.19 -1.52
C GLN A 17 15.87 2.62 -1.01
N ALA A 18 15.18 2.82 0.11
CA ALA A 18 15.02 4.13 0.72
C ALA A 18 16.37 4.75 1.13
N ALA A 19 17.35 3.94 1.57
CA ALA A 19 18.68 4.44 1.96
C ALA A 19 19.45 5.05 0.78
N ALA A 20 19.31 4.48 -0.42
CA ALA A 20 19.95 5.02 -1.61
C ALA A 20 19.36 6.38 -2.01
N LEU A 21 18.03 6.52 -1.89
CA LEU A 21 17.32 7.75 -2.18
C LEU A 21 17.60 8.85 -1.14
N LEU A 22 17.77 8.47 0.13
CA LEU A 22 18.12 9.37 1.24
C LEU A 22 19.57 9.88 1.19
N GLN A 23 20.43 9.37 0.30
CA GLN A 23 21.88 9.64 0.35
C GLN A 23 22.22 11.14 0.42
N GLY A 24 21.58 11.98 -0.40
CA GLY A 24 21.82 13.43 -0.40
C GLY A 24 21.46 14.10 0.92
N GLU A 25 20.38 13.64 1.56
CA GLU A 25 19.94 14.13 2.86
C GLU A 25 20.87 13.64 3.99
N LEU A 26 21.23 12.36 3.98
CA LEU A 26 22.13 11.74 4.95
C LEU A 26 23.54 12.35 4.89
N ASP A 27 24.05 12.68 3.71
CA ASP A 27 25.34 13.35 3.54
C ASP A 27 25.32 14.78 4.11
N THR A 28 24.17 15.45 4.00
CA THR A 28 23.97 16.84 4.43
C THR A 28 23.82 16.93 5.96
N TYR A 29 22.92 16.12 6.54
CA TYR A 29 22.53 16.24 7.96
C TYR A 29 23.15 15.18 8.87
N ARG A 30 23.78 14.13 8.32
CA ARG A 30 24.60 13.13 9.03
C ARG A 30 23.89 12.37 10.15
N TYR A 31 22.58 12.13 10.02
CA TYR A 31 21.79 11.33 10.96
C TYR A 31 21.74 9.83 10.62
N SER A 32 22.56 9.35 9.68
CA SER A 32 22.60 7.93 9.30
C SER A 32 22.85 6.95 10.46
N PRO A 33 23.67 7.25 11.49
CA PRO A 33 23.80 6.36 12.64
C PRO A 33 22.49 6.25 13.44
N ASP A 34 21.79 7.36 13.64
CA ASP A 34 20.53 7.40 14.38
C ASP A 34 19.44 6.63 13.62
N LEU A 35 19.35 6.84 12.31
CA LEU A 35 18.42 6.12 11.43
C LEU A 35 18.67 4.59 11.45
N HIS A 36 19.94 4.18 11.43
CA HIS A 36 20.30 2.75 11.55
C HIS A 36 19.98 2.17 12.93
N VAL A 37 20.16 2.95 14.01
CA VAL A 37 19.76 2.51 15.36
C VAL A 37 18.24 2.35 15.44
N MET A 38 17.45 3.26 14.85
CA MET A 38 16.00 3.10 14.79
C MET A 38 15.62 1.82 14.05
N ARG A 39 16.28 1.52 12.93
CA ARG A 39 16.10 0.26 12.20
C ARG A 39 16.36 -0.95 13.09
N LEU A 40 17.50 -0.97 13.78
CA LEU A 40 17.86 -2.07 14.69
C LEU A 40 16.81 -2.25 15.80
N LEU A 41 16.35 -1.16 16.42
CA LEU A 41 15.33 -1.25 17.47
C LEU A 41 14.02 -1.84 16.96
N VAL A 42 13.60 -1.49 15.74
CA VAL A 42 12.41 -2.05 15.12
C VAL A 42 12.61 -3.53 14.77
N ASP A 43 13.77 -3.89 14.24
CA ASP A 43 14.11 -5.27 13.86
C ASP A 43 14.22 -6.22 15.07
N GLU A 44 14.59 -5.70 16.24
CA GLU A 44 14.68 -6.45 17.50
C GLU A 44 13.32 -6.68 18.18
N HIS A 45 12.22 -6.11 17.66
CA HIS A 45 10.90 -6.42 18.18
C HIS A 45 10.56 -7.90 17.97
N PRO A 46 10.15 -8.63 19.03
CA PRO A 46 9.85 -10.04 18.92
C PRO A 46 8.55 -10.28 18.14
N GLU A 47 8.33 -11.50 17.64
CA GLU A 47 7.12 -11.85 16.87
C GLU A 47 5.82 -11.49 17.61
N GLU A 48 5.80 -11.63 18.95
CA GLU A 48 4.64 -11.27 19.76
C GLU A 48 4.31 -9.78 19.67
N TYR A 49 5.30 -8.89 19.51
CA TYR A 49 5.04 -7.45 19.31
C TYR A 49 4.31 -7.21 18.00
N TRP A 50 4.72 -7.87 16.92
CA TRP A 50 4.07 -7.73 15.61
C TRP A 50 2.66 -8.30 15.61
N ALA A 51 2.41 -9.35 16.41
CA ALA A 51 1.08 -9.95 16.57
C ALA A 51 0.15 -9.26 17.58
N GLN A 52 0.61 -8.20 18.26
CA GLN A 52 -0.14 -7.63 19.41
C GLN A 52 -1.47 -6.96 19.03
N ASN A 53 -1.59 -6.39 17.84
CA ASN A 53 -2.77 -5.66 17.40
C ASN A 53 -2.79 -5.50 15.87
N LEU A 54 -3.93 -5.07 15.33
CA LEU A 54 -4.13 -4.90 13.88
C LEU A 54 -3.15 -3.90 13.25
N TYR A 55 -2.77 -2.83 13.95
CA TYR A 55 -1.81 -1.85 13.44
C TYR A 55 -0.41 -2.46 13.28
N ASN A 56 0.08 -3.15 14.32
CA ASN A 56 1.39 -3.82 14.29
C ASN A 56 1.39 -4.94 13.25
N LEU A 57 0.30 -5.71 13.14
CA LEU A 57 0.16 -6.74 12.11
C LEU A 57 0.22 -6.14 10.70
N TRP A 58 -0.48 -5.03 10.45
CA TRP A 58 -0.44 -4.34 9.16
C TRP A 58 0.95 -3.81 8.82
N MET A 59 1.61 -3.13 9.78
CA MET A 59 3.00 -2.69 9.63
C MET A 59 3.96 -3.85 9.38
N GLY A 60 3.77 -4.97 10.09
CA GLY A 60 4.51 -6.22 9.89
C GLY A 60 4.34 -6.77 8.48
N SER A 61 3.11 -6.82 7.96
CA SER A 61 2.81 -7.23 6.59
C SER A 61 3.49 -6.32 5.56
N LEU A 62 3.42 -5.00 5.73
CA LEU A 62 4.10 -4.06 4.83
C LEU A 62 5.61 -4.28 4.81
N ARG A 63 6.23 -4.64 5.94
CA ARG A 63 7.66 -4.98 5.98
C ARG A 63 8.04 -6.16 5.10
N MET A 64 7.12 -7.11 4.89
CA MET A 64 7.36 -8.30 4.07
C MET A 64 7.38 -8.02 2.56
N LEU A 65 6.95 -6.83 2.12
CA LEU A 65 7.14 -6.37 0.73
C LEU A 65 8.60 -5.97 0.44
N SER A 66 9.40 -5.74 1.47
CA SER A 66 10.83 -5.46 1.30
C SER A 66 11.53 -6.72 0.77
N PRO A 67 12.38 -6.63 -0.26
CA PRO A 67 13.01 -7.80 -0.86
C PRO A 67 13.73 -8.66 0.19
N PRO A 68 13.56 -10.00 0.17
CA PRO A 68 14.29 -10.87 1.08
C PRO A 68 15.80 -10.73 0.83
N LYS A 69 16.59 -10.91 1.90
CA LYS A 69 18.06 -10.86 1.81
C LYS A 69 18.65 -12.04 1.04
N ASP A 70 17.86 -13.07 0.75
CA ASP A 70 18.27 -14.17 -0.11
C ASP A 70 18.03 -13.83 -1.59
N ALA A 71 18.83 -14.43 -2.47
CA ALA A 71 18.84 -14.10 -3.89
C ALA A 71 17.60 -14.62 -4.66
N SER A 72 16.60 -15.18 -3.97
CA SER A 72 15.46 -15.87 -4.58
C SER A 72 14.63 -14.96 -5.49
N LEU A 73 14.49 -13.69 -5.12
CA LEU A 73 13.74 -12.66 -5.85
C LEU A 73 14.62 -11.69 -6.64
N GLN A 74 15.93 -11.94 -6.76
CA GLN A 74 16.87 -11.01 -7.41
C GLN A 74 17.03 -11.23 -8.93
N SER A 75 16.31 -12.19 -9.53
CA SER A 75 16.37 -12.44 -10.97
C SER A 75 15.31 -11.66 -11.76
N GLY A 76 15.67 -11.22 -12.96
CA GLY A 76 14.73 -10.58 -13.89
C GLY A 76 14.29 -9.19 -13.42
N VAL A 77 13.01 -8.85 -13.65
CA VAL A 77 12.44 -7.54 -13.30
C VAL A 77 12.40 -7.31 -11.79
N PHE A 78 12.25 -8.37 -10.98
CA PHE A 78 12.11 -8.28 -9.52
C PHE A 78 13.37 -7.81 -8.79
N GLY A 79 14.55 -8.04 -9.38
CA GLY A 79 15.82 -7.54 -8.87
C GLY A 79 16.17 -6.12 -9.32
N THR A 80 15.32 -5.48 -10.13
CA THR A 80 15.61 -4.14 -10.67
C THR A 80 15.32 -3.05 -9.65
N GLU A 81 16.07 -1.96 -9.76
CA GLU A 81 15.90 -0.77 -8.93
C GLU A 81 14.50 -0.13 -9.12
N ALA A 82 14.02 -0.10 -10.36
CA ALA A 82 12.66 0.33 -10.70
C ALA A 82 11.58 -0.49 -9.95
N TRP A 83 11.75 -1.81 -9.85
CA TRP A 83 10.83 -2.67 -9.10
C TRP A 83 10.87 -2.37 -7.60
N GLY A 84 12.07 -2.18 -7.05
CA GLY A 84 12.26 -1.78 -5.66
C GLY A 84 11.56 -0.46 -5.29
N ARG A 85 11.65 0.55 -6.16
CA ARG A 85 10.92 1.83 -6.00
C ARG A 85 9.40 1.68 -6.11
N ARG A 86 8.91 0.77 -6.96
CA ARG A 86 7.48 0.45 -7.05
C ARG A 86 6.95 -0.17 -5.75
N LEU A 87 7.70 -1.09 -5.13
CA LEU A 87 7.33 -1.67 -3.83
C LEU A 87 7.39 -0.63 -2.71
N LEU A 88 8.42 0.22 -2.71
CA LEU A 88 8.57 1.33 -1.79
C LEU A 88 7.35 2.28 -1.84
N ASN A 89 6.91 2.62 -3.05
CA ASN A 89 5.68 3.39 -3.25
C ASN A 89 4.44 2.69 -2.68
N THR A 90 4.26 1.38 -2.90
CA THR A 90 3.14 0.63 -2.31
C THR A 90 3.20 0.63 -0.78
N GLN A 91 4.39 0.40 -0.20
CA GLN A 91 4.61 0.43 1.24
C GLN A 91 4.29 1.80 1.84
N LEU A 92 4.75 2.89 1.23
CA LEU A 92 4.51 4.25 1.72
C LEU A 92 3.07 4.72 1.50
N ALA A 93 2.42 4.34 0.41
CA ALA A 93 0.99 4.61 0.19
C ALA A 93 0.13 3.95 1.26
N SER A 94 0.35 2.66 1.53
CA SER A 94 -0.40 1.96 2.56
C SER A 94 -0.05 2.43 3.98
N TRP A 95 1.20 2.83 4.22
CA TRP A 95 1.57 3.48 5.48
C TRP A 95 0.89 4.84 5.66
N ALA A 96 0.74 5.63 4.59
CA ALA A 96 0.00 6.89 4.62
C ALA A 96 -1.47 6.68 5.02
N GLU A 97 -2.15 5.69 4.43
CA GLU A 97 -3.51 5.29 4.82
C GLU A 97 -3.57 4.84 6.29
N LEU A 98 -2.62 4.02 6.74
CA LEU A 98 -2.57 3.58 8.13
C LEU A 98 -2.40 4.76 9.11
N ARG A 99 -1.56 5.74 8.75
CA ARG A 99 -1.35 6.96 9.53
C ARG A 99 -2.61 7.82 9.55
N HIS A 100 -3.32 7.93 8.43
CA HIS A 100 -4.61 8.60 8.34
C HIS A 100 -5.64 7.93 9.29
N ASP A 101 -5.81 6.62 9.21
CA ASP A 101 -6.84 5.91 9.99
C ASP A 101 -6.57 5.88 11.50
N THR A 102 -5.29 5.97 11.89
CA THR A 102 -4.89 5.96 13.30
C THR A 102 -4.71 7.35 13.92
N ILE A 103 -4.78 8.44 13.13
CA ILE A 103 -4.63 9.80 13.66
C ILE A 103 -5.94 10.37 14.24
N LEU A 104 -7.12 9.83 13.87
CA LEU A 104 -8.43 9.85 14.56
C LEU A 104 -9.54 9.30 13.62
N TYR A 105 -9.95 8.04 13.82
CA TYR A 105 -11.08 7.27 13.23
C TYR A 105 -11.97 7.95 12.17
N VAL A 106 -11.74 7.70 10.86
CA VAL A 106 -12.65 7.06 9.86
C VAL A 106 -11.82 6.64 8.60
N LYS A 107 -12.44 6.09 7.53
CA LYS A 107 -12.06 4.91 6.71
C LYS A 107 -11.76 5.20 5.21
N GLN A 108 -11.24 4.16 4.51
CA GLN A 108 -10.43 4.11 3.27
C GLN A 108 -11.12 3.80 1.89
N SER A 109 -10.69 4.53 0.82
CA SER A 109 -10.20 4.21 -0.58
C SER A 109 -11.02 3.50 -1.71
N HIS A 110 -10.98 4.03 -2.98
CA HIS A 110 -11.12 3.27 -4.28
C HIS A 110 -10.40 3.87 -5.52
N THR A 111 -10.33 3.10 -6.64
CA THR A 111 -10.26 3.57 -8.06
C THR A 111 -10.82 2.59 -9.11
N SER A 112 -11.07 3.11 -10.34
CA SER A 112 -11.89 2.56 -11.44
C SER A 112 -11.12 2.11 -12.71
N GLY A 113 -11.72 1.22 -13.53
CA GLY A 113 -11.23 0.86 -14.87
C GLY A 113 -12.04 -0.23 -15.58
N ASN A 114 -12.11 -0.15 -16.92
CA ASN A 114 -13.02 -0.90 -17.81
C ASN A 114 -12.74 -2.41 -17.94
N ALA A 115 -13.80 -3.19 -18.21
CA ALA A 115 -13.77 -4.65 -18.31
C ALA A 115 -12.99 -5.18 -19.54
N CYS A 116 -12.11 -6.15 -19.27
CA CYS A 116 -11.47 -7.07 -20.23
C CYS A 116 -11.46 -8.47 -19.58
N GLU A 117 -11.25 -9.54 -20.35
CA GLU A 117 -10.89 -10.85 -19.80
C GLU A 117 -9.37 -11.03 -19.89
N PHE A 118 -8.76 -11.65 -18.87
CA PHE A 118 -7.33 -11.91 -18.84
C PHE A 118 -7.04 -13.32 -19.36
N PRO A 119 -6.37 -13.47 -20.53
CA PRO A 119 -5.98 -14.78 -21.05
C PRO A 119 -4.82 -15.41 -20.27
N ASP A 120 -4.14 -14.60 -19.46
CA ASP A 120 -3.04 -14.96 -18.57
C ASP A 120 -2.98 -13.96 -17.41
N ALA A 121 -2.43 -14.36 -16.27
CA ALA A 121 -2.41 -13.52 -15.09
C ALA A 121 -1.02 -13.45 -14.47
N TYR A 122 -0.80 -12.42 -13.67
CA TYR A 122 0.41 -12.23 -12.90
C TYR A 122 0.04 -11.75 -11.49
N VAL A 123 0.62 -12.38 -10.47
CA VAL A 123 0.50 -11.96 -9.07
C VAL A 123 1.87 -11.64 -8.52
N ASP A 124 1.99 -10.58 -7.73
CA ASP A 124 3.27 -10.23 -7.13
C ASP A 124 3.83 -11.39 -6.27
N PRO A 125 5.07 -11.84 -6.48
CA PRO A 125 5.61 -13.07 -5.90
C PRO A 125 6.05 -12.92 -4.43
N TYR A 126 5.19 -12.32 -3.59
CA TYR A 126 5.43 -12.11 -2.15
C TYR A 126 4.41 -12.89 -1.30
N PRO A 127 4.50 -14.23 -1.24
CA PRO A 127 3.54 -15.04 -0.49
C PRO A 127 3.53 -14.72 1.01
N ALA A 128 4.66 -14.30 1.57
CA ALA A 128 4.75 -13.92 2.97
C ALA A 128 3.96 -12.63 3.29
N PHE A 129 3.81 -11.72 2.32
CA PHE A 129 2.93 -10.56 2.47
C PHE A 129 1.46 -11.02 2.57
N PHE A 130 1.01 -11.88 1.64
CA PHE A 130 -0.35 -12.40 1.65
C PHE A 130 -0.66 -13.23 2.90
N GLN A 131 0.31 -14.02 3.39
CA GLN A 131 0.20 -14.71 4.68
C GLN A 131 0.00 -13.74 5.86
N GLY A 132 0.68 -12.58 5.82
CA GLY A 132 0.48 -11.51 6.79
C GLY A 132 -0.95 -10.96 6.74
N ILE A 133 -1.53 -10.81 5.55
CA ILE A 133 -2.94 -10.39 5.38
C ILE A 133 -3.91 -11.46 5.87
N GLU A 134 -3.66 -12.75 5.61
CA GLU A 134 -4.44 -13.86 6.19
C GLU A 134 -4.45 -13.79 7.72
N THR A 135 -3.28 -13.59 8.32
CA THR A 135 -3.12 -13.49 9.78
C THR A 135 -3.87 -12.27 10.34
N PHE A 136 -3.75 -11.13 9.67
CA PHE A 136 -4.50 -9.92 10.01
C PHE A 136 -6.02 -10.17 9.97
N ALA A 137 -6.50 -10.83 8.92
CA ALA A 137 -7.92 -11.12 8.76
C ALA A 137 -8.44 -12.09 9.82
N ALA A 138 -7.70 -13.17 10.09
CA ALA A 138 -8.03 -14.13 11.14
C ALA A 138 -8.09 -13.46 12.53
N TYR A 139 -7.12 -12.59 12.84
CA TYR A 139 -7.10 -11.83 14.09
C TYR A 139 -8.27 -10.82 14.17
N GLY A 140 -8.63 -10.19 13.05
CA GLY A 140 -9.82 -9.34 12.93
C GLY A 140 -11.10 -10.09 13.30
N ARG A 141 -11.27 -11.33 12.84
CA ARG A 141 -12.41 -12.19 13.20
C ARG A 141 -12.44 -12.54 14.68
N GLU A 142 -11.27 -12.83 15.26
CA GLU A 142 -11.15 -13.11 16.70
C GLU A 142 -11.58 -11.90 17.54
N ILE A 143 -11.07 -10.71 17.22
CA ILE A 143 -11.46 -9.46 17.91
C ILE A 143 -12.96 -9.24 17.80
N VAL A 144 -13.52 -9.36 16.59
CA VAL A 144 -14.94 -9.10 16.35
C VAL A 144 -15.82 -10.08 17.10
N GLY A 145 -15.42 -11.36 17.19
CA GLY A 145 -16.11 -12.36 18.01
C GLY A 145 -16.07 -12.07 19.51
N ALA A 146 -15.08 -11.31 19.98
CA ALA A 146 -14.92 -10.93 21.39
C ALA A 146 -15.58 -9.57 21.75
N LEU A 147 -15.95 -8.76 20.75
CA LEU A 147 -16.56 -7.45 20.97
C LEU A 147 -18.09 -7.53 21.13
N GLU A 148 -18.63 -6.78 22.10
CA GLU A 148 -20.08 -6.54 22.19
C GLU A 148 -20.50 -5.48 21.16
N LEU A 149 -20.80 -5.92 19.95
CA LEU A 149 -21.22 -5.03 18.88
C LEU A 149 -22.69 -4.58 19.04
N PRO A 150 -23.00 -3.31 18.68
CA PRO A 150 -24.32 -2.73 18.90
C PRO A 150 -25.42 -3.33 18.01
N SER A 151 -25.06 -4.02 16.92
CA SER A 151 -26.02 -4.73 16.09
C SER A 151 -25.45 -6.06 15.56
N GLN A 152 -26.32 -7.06 15.48
CA GLN A 152 -25.99 -8.36 14.91
C GLN A 152 -25.69 -8.27 13.41
N GLU A 153 -26.37 -7.35 12.71
CA GLU A 153 -26.11 -7.07 11.29
C GLU A 153 -24.68 -6.54 11.09
N LEU A 154 -24.24 -5.58 11.90
CA LEU A 154 -22.88 -5.05 11.84
C LEU A 154 -21.84 -6.15 12.13
N ALA A 155 -22.10 -7.01 13.12
CA ALA A 155 -21.25 -8.15 13.41
C ALA A 155 -21.13 -9.10 12.21
N MET A 156 -22.25 -9.42 11.54
CA MET A 156 -22.24 -10.24 10.33
C MET A 156 -21.49 -9.59 9.18
N TYR A 157 -21.62 -8.28 8.99
CA TYR A 157 -20.89 -7.55 7.95
C TYR A 157 -19.38 -7.56 8.18
N ILE A 158 -18.94 -7.28 9.41
CA ILE A 158 -17.52 -7.27 9.74
C ILE A 158 -16.94 -8.69 9.65
N GLU A 159 -17.66 -9.71 10.13
CA GLU A 159 -17.21 -11.12 10.05
C GLU A 159 -17.08 -11.57 8.60
N ARG A 160 -18.05 -11.23 7.75
CA ARG A 160 -17.99 -11.50 6.31
C ARG A 160 -16.81 -10.79 5.64
N TYR A 161 -16.57 -9.52 5.95
CA TYR A 161 -15.43 -8.78 5.41
C TYR A 161 -14.11 -9.48 5.72
N PHE A 162 -13.86 -9.82 6.99
CA PHE A 162 -12.61 -10.48 7.34
C PHE A 162 -12.52 -11.90 6.79
N HIS A 163 -13.63 -12.65 6.73
CA HIS A 163 -13.64 -13.96 6.08
C HIS A 163 -13.27 -13.86 4.60
N THR A 164 -13.84 -12.90 3.86
CA THR A 164 -13.51 -12.66 2.46
C THR A 164 -12.06 -12.22 2.30
N LEU A 165 -11.57 -11.32 3.16
CA LEU A 165 -10.17 -10.88 3.14
C LEU A 165 -9.21 -12.05 3.35
N GLU A 166 -9.48 -12.92 4.32
CA GLU A 166 -8.70 -14.13 4.62
C GLU A 166 -8.68 -15.07 3.41
N ALA A 167 -9.84 -15.41 2.84
CA ALA A 167 -9.95 -16.32 1.70
C ALA A 167 -9.29 -15.76 0.42
N THR A 168 -9.42 -14.45 0.20
CA THR A 168 -8.79 -13.75 -0.93
C THR A 168 -7.27 -13.77 -0.79
N ALA A 169 -6.76 -13.41 0.39
CA ALA A 169 -5.33 -13.41 0.68
C ALA A 169 -4.73 -14.81 0.57
N ALA A 170 -5.43 -15.86 1.05
CA ALA A 170 -4.99 -17.25 0.90
C ALA A 170 -4.85 -17.66 -0.58
N THR A 171 -5.81 -17.26 -1.42
CA THR A 171 -5.76 -17.55 -2.87
C THR A 171 -4.59 -16.79 -3.51
N LEU A 172 -4.41 -15.51 -3.19
CA LEU A 172 -3.30 -14.70 -3.71
C LEU A 172 -1.94 -15.21 -3.22
N ARG A 173 -1.85 -15.73 -1.99
CA ARG A 173 -0.64 -16.39 -1.47
C ARG A 173 -0.29 -17.61 -2.30
N GLU A 174 -1.24 -18.52 -2.53
CA GLU A 174 -1.02 -19.71 -3.35
C GLU A 174 -0.56 -19.32 -4.76
N MET A 175 -1.17 -18.30 -5.36
CA MET A 175 -0.74 -17.77 -6.66
C MET A 175 0.66 -17.16 -6.61
N ALA A 176 1.00 -16.40 -5.57
CA ALA A 176 2.34 -15.85 -5.40
C ALA A 176 3.41 -16.95 -5.20
N GLU A 177 3.06 -18.07 -4.55
CA GLU A 177 3.93 -19.25 -4.45
C GLU A 177 4.16 -19.88 -5.82
N PHE A 178 3.12 -19.98 -6.66
CA PHE A 178 3.22 -20.52 -8.02
C PHE A 178 4.09 -19.63 -8.92
N GLU A 179 3.99 -18.31 -8.78
CA GLU A 179 4.85 -17.35 -9.49
C GLU A 179 6.32 -17.52 -9.09
N LEU A 180 6.59 -17.71 -7.80
CA LEU A 180 7.95 -17.98 -7.31
C LEU A 180 8.53 -19.30 -7.81
N THR A 181 7.72 -20.36 -7.87
CA THR A 181 8.17 -21.69 -8.30
C THR A 181 8.11 -21.90 -9.81
N GLY A 182 7.51 -20.97 -10.56
CA GLY A 182 7.26 -21.08 -11.99
C GLY A 182 6.19 -22.11 -12.35
N GLU A 183 5.30 -22.44 -11.40
CA GLU A 183 4.17 -23.34 -11.62
C GLU A 183 3.02 -22.63 -12.33
N PRO A 184 2.34 -23.28 -13.30
CA PRO A 184 1.24 -22.66 -14.01
C PRO A 184 -0.01 -22.53 -13.13
N PHE A 185 -0.72 -21.42 -13.27
CA PHE A 185 -2.00 -21.22 -12.58
C PHE A 185 -3.08 -22.22 -13.01
N SER A 186 -3.89 -22.64 -12.03
CA SER A 186 -5.03 -23.51 -12.25
C SER A 186 -6.18 -22.75 -12.94
N PRO A 187 -7.14 -23.45 -13.58
CA PRO A 187 -8.34 -22.81 -14.10
C PRO A 187 -9.14 -22.03 -13.03
N ALA A 188 -9.12 -22.49 -11.78
CA ALA A 188 -9.78 -21.80 -10.67
C ALA A 188 -9.06 -20.48 -10.31
N HIS A 189 -7.73 -20.44 -10.37
CA HIS A 189 -6.95 -19.21 -10.20
C HIS A 189 -7.28 -18.19 -11.30
N MET A 190 -7.42 -18.66 -12.55
CA MET A 190 -7.80 -17.79 -13.66
C MET A 190 -9.24 -17.30 -13.53
N GLU A 191 -10.18 -18.13 -13.07
CA GLU A 191 -11.55 -17.70 -12.78
C GLU A 191 -11.57 -16.66 -11.65
N PHE A 192 -10.78 -16.87 -10.59
CA PHE A 192 -10.63 -15.93 -9.49
C PHE A 192 -10.09 -14.57 -9.95
N ILE A 193 -8.99 -14.52 -10.72
CA ILE A 193 -8.45 -13.25 -11.21
C ILE A 193 -9.41 -12.54 -12.16
N ASN A 194 -10.11 -13.28 -13.02
CA ASN A 194 -11.08 -12.68 -13.95
C ASN A 194 -12.27 -12.02 -13.24
N GLN A 195 -12.48 -12.26 -11.94
CA GLN A 195 -13.49 -11.54 -11.18
C GLN A 195 -13.11 -10.06 -10.95
N ILE A 196 -11.82 -9.70 -10.89
CA ILE A 196 -11.36 -8.32 -10.58
C ILE A 196 -11.78 -7.29 -11.64
N VAL A 197 -12.04 -7.75 -12.86
CA VAL A 197 -12.38 -6.93 -14.05
C VAL A 197 -13.87 -6.87 -14.33
N THR A 198 -14.69 -7.48 -13.45
CA THR A 198 -16.14 -7.46 -13.60
C THR A 198 -16.74 -6.27 -12.86
N PHE A 199 -17.41 -5.38 -13.59
CA PHE A 199 -18.09 -4.21 -13.04
C PHE A 199 -19.53 -4.15 -13.54
N GLU A 200 -20.44 -3.74 -12.67
CA GLU A 200 -21.83 -3.42 -13.02
C GLU A 200 -22.06 -1.92 -12.84
N TRP A 201 -22.81 -1.31 -13.74
CA TRP A 201 -23.12 0.12 -13.66
C TRP A 201 -24.48 0.31 -13.03
N VAL A 202 -24.51 0.97 -11.87
CA VAL A 202 -25.75 1.35 -11.18
C VAL A 202 -25.73 2.85 -10.98
N CYS A 203 -26.68 3.57 -11.60
CA CYS A 203 -26.80 5.02 -11.49
C CYS A 203 -25.49 5.78 -11.77
N ASP A 204 -24.80 5.43 -12.86
CA ASP A 204 -23.51 5.98 -13.29
C ASP A 204 -22.31 5.73 -12.34
N VAL A 205 -22.48 4.89 -11.32
CA VAL A 205 -21.40 4.43 -10.45
C VAL A 205 -21.01 2.99 -10.83
N PRO A 206 -19.73 2.72 -11.14
CA PRO A 206 -19.27 1.36 -11.37
C PRO A 206 -19.13 0.62 -10.03
N ILE A 207 -19.81 -0.51 -9.90
CA ILE A 207 -19.75 -1.39 -8.73
C ILE A 207 -18.95 -2.63 -9.13
N ALA A 208 -17.79 -2.81 -8.49
CA ALA A 208 -16.97 -3.99 -8.65
C ALA A 208 -17.73 -5.26 -8.26
N GLN A 209 -17.55 -6.29 -9.06
CA GLN A 209 -18.14 -7.59 -8.85
C GLN A 209 -17.09 -8.60 -8.35
N GLY A 210 -17.57 -9.78 -7.95
CA GLY A 210 -16.73 -10.84 -7.36
C GLY A 210 -15.99 -10.41 -6.10
N TRP A 211 -14.87 -11.09 -5.81
CA TRP A 211 -14.13 -10.93 -4.55
C TRP A 211 -13.63 -9.51 -4.30
N TYR A 212 -13.23 -8.75 -5.33
CA TYR A 212 -12.71 -7.39 -5.15
C TYR A 212 -13.78 -6.44 -4.59
N GLY A 213 -15.02 -6.51 -5.12
CA GLY A 213 -16.13 -5.75 -4.57
C GLY A 213 -16.49 -6.13 -3.13
N GLU A 214 -16.24 -7.39 -2.75
CA GLU A 214 -16.48 -7.89 -1.39
C GLU A 214 -15.38 -7.51 -0.37
N LEU A 215 -14.26 -6.95 -0.84
CA LEU A 215 -13.26 -6.30 0.02
C LEU A 215 -13.66 -4.90 0.48
N PHE A 216 -14.86 -4.44 0.14
CA PHE A 216 -15.43 -3.19 0.64
C PHE A 216 -16.55 -3.46 1.63
N PHE A 217 -16.66 -2.61 2.64
CA PHE A 217 -17.74 -2.71 3.62
C PHE A 217 -19.11 -2.40 3.01
N ASP A 218 -19.17 -1.37 2.18
CA ASP A 218 -20.24 -1.18 1.20
C ASP A 218 -19.66 -1.42 -0.19
N ARG A 219 -20.27 -2.35 -0.93
CA ARG A 219 -19.84 -2.68 -2.29
C ARG A 219 -20.03 -1.51 -3.23
N GLY A 220 -21.05 -0.66 -3.00
CA GLY A 220 -21.31 0.53 -3.79
C GLY A 220 -20.15 1.51 -3.76
N ASP A 221 -19.35 1.46 -2.70
CA ASP A 221 -18.20 2.33 -2.56
C ASP A 221 -17.14 1.94 -3.60
N SER A 222 -16.99 0.67 -4.02
CA SER A 222 -15.90 0.09 -4.86
C SER A 222 -15.41 0.89 -6.09
N GLY A 223 -16.18 1.86 -6.61
CA GLY A 223 -15.82 2.76 -7.70
C GLY A 223 -15.59 4.23 -7.33
N THR A 224 -15.58 4.60 -6.05
CA THR A 224 -15.58 6.00 -5.56
C THR A 224 -14.18 6.59 -5.52
N PHE A 225 -13.98 7.79 -6.07
CA PHE A 225 -12.70 8.49 -5.95
C PHE A 225 -12.55 9.11 -4.56
N ASP A 226 -11.71 8.50 -3.71
CA ASP A 226 -11.54 8.90 -2.31
C ASP A 226 -10.06 8.84 -1.86
N PRO A 227 -9.24 9.81 -2.30
CA PRO A 227 -7.84 9.90 -1.90
C PRO A 227 -7.72 10.48 -0.48
N THR A 228 -6.76 9.97 0.29
CA THR A 228 -6.55 10.38 1.69
C THR A 228 -5.27 11.18 1.86
N VAL A 229 -5.24 12.07 2.86
CA VAL A 229 -4.06 12.83 3.23
C VAL A 229 -3.82 12.83 4.74
N ALA A 230 -2.59 12.55 5.16
CA ALA A 230 -2.21 12.59 6.57
C ALA A 230 -1.05 13.56 6.78
N ASP A 231 -1.13 14.41 7.80
CA ASP A 231 0.05 15.13 8.27
C ASP A 231 0.93 14.24 9.15
N VAL A 232 2.20 14.11 8.77
CA VAL A 232 3.15 13.21 9.43
C VAL A 232 4.18 13.97 10.26
N HIS A 233 4.37 15.26 9.99
CA HIS A 233 5.28 16.10 10.75
C HIS A 233 4.89 17.58 10.70
N THR A 234 5.07 18.29 11.82
CA THR A 234 4.96 19.75 11.89
C THR A 234 6.30 20.36 12.30
N GLN A 235 6.87 21.18 11.43
CA GLN A 235 8.03 22.02 11.73
C GLN A 235 7.55 23.43 12.13
N PRO A 236 7.51 23.77 13.43
CA PRO A 236 7.09 25.10 13.86
C PRO A 236 8.08 26.19 13.47
N THR A 237 9.39 25.91 13.55
CA THR A 237 10.47 26.89 13.36
C THR A 237 11.58 26.38 12.42
N ASP A 238 12.30 27.29 11.77
CA ASP A 238 13.56 26.98 11.06
C ASP A 238 14.73 26.78 12.04
N GLU A 239 15.93 26.47 11.51
CA GLU A 239 17.15 26.25 12.29
C GLU A 239 17.59 27.49 13.10
N ASN A 240 17.14 28.68 12.70
CA ASN A 240 17.43 29.94 13.38
C ASN A 240 16.32 30.33 14.38
N GLY A 241 15.29 29.49 14.55
CA GLY A 241 14.17 29.74 15.44
C GLY A 241 13.07 30.64 14.85
N ASN A 242 13.13 31.00 13.56
CA ASN A 242 12.06 31.79 12.93
C ASN A 242 10.83 30.91 12.70
N PRO A 243 9.61 31.39 12.97
CA PRO A 243 8.40 30.64 12.72
C PRO A 243 8.23 30.40 11.21
N VAL A 244 8.10 29.14 10.82
CA VAL A 244 7.82 28.72 9.44
C VAL A 244 6.51 27.95 9.31
N GLY A 245 6.06 27.29 10.39
CA GLY A 245 4.80 26.56 10.44
C GLY A 245 4.63 25.56 9.30
N ARG A 246 5.68 24.84 8.90
CA ARG A 246 5.59 23.88 7.80
C ARG A 246 4.93 22.61 8.29
N VAL A 247 4.05 22.03 7.49
CA VAL A 247 3.42 20.74 7.80
C VAL A 247 3.64 19.81 6.61
N LEU A 248 4.34 18.70 6.86
CA LEU A 248 4.56 17.64 5.88
C LEU A 248 3.35 16.73 5.87
N HIS A 249 2.76 16.59 4.68
CA HIS A 249 1.65 15.70 4.41
C HIS A 249 2.10 14.62 3.45
N VAL A 250 1.53 13.44 3.65
CA VAL A 250 1.64 12.30 2.74
C VAL A 250 0.23 11.90 2.34
N GLY A 251 0.03 11.53 1.08
CA GLY A 251 -1.32 11.23 0.59
C GLY A 251 -1.33 10.22 -0.54
N THR A 252 -2.51 9.66 -0.76
CA THR A 252 -2.81 8.75 -1.88
C THR A 252 -3.55 9.50 -2.98
N GLY A 253 -3.63 8.91 -4.17
CA GLY A 253 -4.43 9.45 -5.26
C GLY A 253 -5.12 8.33 -6.03
N SER A 254 -5.40 8.56 -7.31
CA SER A 254 -5.93 7.52 -8.17
C SER A 254 -4.95 6.35 -8.31
N GLY A 255 -5.46 5.12 -8.35
CA GLY A 255 -4.71 3.96 -8.83
C GLY A 255 -4.13 4.23 -10.22
N ARG A 256 -2.85 3.91 -10.39
CA ARG A 256 -2.13 4.07 -11.65
C ARG A 256 -2.16 2.78 -12.43
N LEU A 257 -2.28 2.88 -13.76
CA LEU A 257 -2.04 1.73 -14.62
C LEU A 257 -0.56 1.34 -14.54
N LEU A 258 -0.32 0.09 -14.20
CA LEU A 258 0.99 -0.53 -14.15
C LEU A 258 1.14 -1.45 -15.35
N VAL A 259 2.23 -1.30 -16.10
CA VAL A 259 2.61 -2.25 -17.15
C VAL A 259 3.92 -2.91 -16.74
N VAL A 260 3.92 -4.24 -16.62
CA VAL A 260 5.09 -5.02 -16.22
C VAL A 260 5.40 -6.03 -17.32
N THR A 261 6.66 -6.13 -17.71
CA THR A 261 7.12 -7.24 -18.54
C THR A 261 7.85 -8.24 -17.65
N ALA A 262 7.31 -9.46 -17.57
CA ALA A 262 7.91 -10.54 -16.79
C ALA A 262 8.27 -11.71 -17.71
N GLU A 263 9.36 -12.40 -17.38
CA GLU A 263 9.78 -13.61 -18.09
C GLU A 263 8.94 -14.79 -17.62
N THR A 264 8.31 -15.50 -18.55
CA THR A 264 7.56 -16.74 -18.25
C THR A 264 8.26 -17.95 -18.85
N CYS A 265 7.82 -19.15 -18.45
CA CYS A 265 8.25 -20.41 -19.08
C CYS A 265 7.99 -20.47 -20.60
N SER A 266 7.14 -19.59 -21.14
CA SER A 266 6.81 -19.48 -22.57
C SER A 266 7.44 -18.28 -23.28
N GLY A 267 8.32 -17.53 -22.58
CA GLY A 267 8.93 -16.29 -23.03
C GLY A 267 8.39 -15.04 -22.31
N PRO A 268 8.90 -13.84 -22.63
CA PRO A 268 8.48 -12.60 -21.99
C PRO A 268 7.02 -12.29 -22.31
N ARG A 269 6.27 -11.89 -21.28
CA ARG A 269 4.89 -11.42 -21.39
C ARG A 269 4.74 -10.06 -20.74
N ALA A 270 3.86 -9.24 -21.29
CA ALA A 270 3.48 -7.95 -20.72
C ALA A 270 2.12 -8.09 -20.02
N TYR A 271 2.09 -7.67 -18.76
CA TYR A 271 0.91 -7.65 -17.91
C TYR A 271 0.52 -6.20 -17.65
N VAL A 272 -0.80 -5.97 -17.57
CA VAL A 272 -1.38 -4.68 -17.22
C VAL A 272 -2.18 -4.86 -15.94
N GLY A 273 -1.89 -4.05 -14.93
CA GLY A 273 -2.57 -4.05 -13.65
C GLY A 273 -2.68 -2.65 -13.07
N VAL A 274 -2.98 -2.57 -11.78
CA VAL A 274 -3.05 -1.31 -11.04
C VAL A 274 -1.96 -1.25 -9.97
N ALA A 275 -1.44 -0.05 -9.72
CA ALA A 275 -0.54 0.24 -8.61
C ALA A 275 -1.06 1.46 -7.83
N SER A 276 -0.87 1.45 -6.52
CA SER A 276 -1.18 2.61 -5.67
C SER A 276 -0.37 3.83 -6.10
N SER A 277 -0.90 5.04 -5.85
CA SER A 277 -0.16 6.29 -5.99
C SER A 277 0.16 6.88 -4.63
N TYR A 278 1.35 7.44 -4.52
CA TYR A 278 1.85 8.10 -3.33
C TYR A 278 2.33 9.52 -3.68
N PHE A 279 2.05 10.46 -2.79
CA PHE A 279 2.40 11.86 -2.91
C PHE A 279 2.90 12.42 -1.59
N GLU A 280 3.75 13.43 -1.68
CA GLU A 280 4.22 14.21 -0.54
C GLU A 280 3.98 15.70 -0.83
N THR A 281 3.50 16.45 0.17
CA THR A 281 3.34 17.89 0.03
C THR A 281 3.60 18.62 1.35
N VAL A 282 4.18 19.81 1.24
CA VAL A 282 4.48 20.66 2.40
C VAL A 282 3.66 21.94 2.32
N THR A 283 2.78 22.12 3.29
CA THR A 283 2.07 23.39 3.49
C THR A 283 2.87 24.31 4.42
N LYS A 284 2.45 25.57 4.50
CA LYS A 284 3.02 26.59 5.40
C LYS A 284 1.96 27.12 6.35
N ASP A 285 2.37 27.96 7.29
CA ASP A 285 1.47 28.67 8.22
C ASP A 285 0.56 27.74 9.04
N PHE A 286 1.07 26.56 9.39
CA PHE A 286 0.38 25.49 10.11
C PHE A 286 -0.89 24.98 9.42
N LYS A 287 -1.03 25.21 8.10
CA LYS A 287 -2.17 24.67 7.34
C LYS A 287 -2.11 23.14 7.34
N ARG A 288 -3.18 22.49 7.81
CA ARG A 288 -3.38 21.05 7.66
C ARG A 288 -4.39 20.83 6.55
N LEU A 289 -4.06 19.92 5.62
CA LEU A 289 -4.98 19.57 4.55
C LEU A 289 -6.08 18.66 5.07
N THR A 290 -7.30 18.87 4.58
CA THR A 290 -8.38 17.88 4.70
C THR A 290 -8.44 17.03 3.44
N ASP A 291 -9.09 15.87 3.52
CA ASP A 291 -9.26 15.00 2.35
C ASP A 291 -10.03 15.70 1.23
N GLU A 292 -10.98 16.61 1.54
CA GLU A 292 -11.68 17.39 0.52
C GLU A 292 -10.75 18.38 -0.19
N GLU A 293 -9.86 19.04 0.56
CA GLU A 293 -8.84 19.93 -0.04
C GLU A 293 -7.85 19.13 -0.90
N TRP A 294 -7.49 17.92 -0.45
CA TRP A 294 -6.57 17.03 -1.15
C TRP A 294 -7.18 16.43 -2.43
N SER A 295 -8.40 15.90 -2.33
CA SER A 295 -9.17 15.39 -3.46
C SER A 295 -9.41 16.46 -4.51
N ALA A 296 -9.77 17.68 -4.09
CA ALA A 296 -9.88 18.82 -5.01
C ALA A 296 -8.54 19.14 -5.70
N ALA A 297 -7.43 19.15 -4.96
CA ALA A 297 -6.11 19.40 -5.52
C ALA A 297 -5.69 18.35 -6.56
N LEU A 298 -6.04 17.07 -6.36
CA LEU A 298 -5.76 15.99 -7.30
C LEU A 298 -6.57 16.09 -8.61
N LEU A 299 -7.74 16.73 -8.58
CA LEU A 299 -8.62 16.89 -9.74
C LEU A 299 -8.34 18.16 -10.57
N GLU A 300 -7.59 19.12 -10.02
CA GLU A 300 -7.21 20.34 -10.74
C GLU A 300 -6.04 20.12 -11.72
N ALA A 301 -5.92 20.99 -12.73
CA ALA A 301 -4.90 20.93 -13.80
C ALA A 301 -3.44 21.20 -13.32
N GLY A 302 -3.19 21.09 -12.01
CA GLY A 302 -1.90 21.25 -11.34
C GLY A 302 -1.80 20.30 -10.15
N HIS A 303 -2.23 19.05 -10.33
CA HIS A 303 -2.19 17.99 -9.33
C HIS A 303 -0.85 17.97 -8.58
N PRO A 304 -0.84 17.58 -7.28
CA PRO A 304 0.38 17.36 -6.53
C PRO A 304 1.42 16.61 -7.36
N PRO A 305 2.68 17.10 -7.45
CA PRO A 305 3.69 16.41 -8.23
C PRO A 305 3.94 15.03 -7.62
N ASP A 306 4.24 14.07 -8.49
CA ASP A 306 4.84 12.82 -8.04
C ASP A 306 6.11 13.15 -7.25
N VAL A 307 6.40 12.35 -6.23
CA VAL A 307 7.67 12.41 -5.53
C VAL A 307 8.83 12.23 -6.52
N ASP A 308 9.91 13.00 -6.34
CA ASP A 308 11.04 13.07 -7.28
C ASP A 308 11.59 11.69 -7.67
N TRP A 309 11.56 10.73 -6.74
CA TRP A 309 12.04 9.37 -6.93
C TRP A 309 11.11 8.45 -7.75
N LEU A 310 9.91 8.91 -8.10
CA LEU A 310 8.99 8.22 -9.03
C LEU A 310 8.88 8.90 -10.40
N GLU A 311 9.49 10.08 -10.62
CA GLU A 311 9.29 10.86 -11.84
C GLU A 311 9.69 10.10 -13.12
N ASP A 312 10.69 9.22 -13.05
CA ASP A 312 11.15 8.41 -14.18
C ASP A 312 10.34 7.12 -14.40
N LEU A 313 9.54 6.70 -13.41
CA LEU A 313 8.71 5.50 -13.46
C LEU A 313 7.25 5.79 -13.82
N VAL A 314 6.78 7.01 -13.57
CA VAL A 314 5.40 7.42 -13.82
C VAL A 314 5.30 8.09 -15.19
N ALA A 315 4.59 7.46 -16.12
CA ALA A 315 4.24 8.08 -17.40
C ALA A 315 3.06 9.05 -17.20
N ARG A 316 3.24 10.31 -17.60
CA ARG A 316 2.21 11.36 -17.62
C ARG A 316 1.46 11.40 -18.95
#